data_AF-B4HHZ4-F1
#
_entry.id   AF-B4HHZ4-F1
#
_cell.length_a   1.000
_cell.length_b   1.000
_cell.length_c   1.000
_cell.angle_alpha   90.00
_cell.angle_beta   90.00
_cell.angle_gamma   90.00
#
_symmetry.space_group_name_H-M   'P 1'
#
loop_
_entity.id
_entity.type
_entity.pdbx_description
1 polymer ?
#
loop_
_entity_poly.entity_id
_entity_poly.type
_entity_poly.pdbx_seq_one_letter_code
_entity_poly.pdbx_strand_id
1 'polypeptide(L)'
;MKFTYILLICAFVATTAASDPKVKIGIKKRVENCTRKAKGGDLVHVHYRGALQDGTEFDSSYSRGTPFSFTLGARQVIKGWDQGILGMCEGEQRKLTIPPELGYGASGAGGGKIPPNAVLVFDTELVKIEPRSGSEEL
;
A
#
# COMPACT_ATOMS: atom_id res chain seq x y z
N MET A 1 19.91 -57.24 -33.90
CA MET A 1 19.02 -56.55 -32.93
C MET A 1 19.90 -55.77 -31.95
N LYS A 2 19.93 -54.43 -32.04
CA LYS A 2 20.59 -53.55 -31.06
C LYS A 2 19.54 -52.51 -30.64
N PHE A 3 19.07 -52.60 -29.41
CA PHE A 3 18.12 -51.66 -28.82
C PHE A 3 18.89 -50.50 -28.21
N THR A 4 18.88 -49.36 -28.90
CA THR A 4 19.43 -48.11 -28.37
C THR A 4 18.35 -47.45 -27.53
N TYR A 5 18.53 -47.38 -26.21
CA TYR A 5 17.64 -46.67 -25.30
C TYR A 5 18.02 -45.19 -25.26
N ILE A 6 17.11 -44.33 -25.71
CA ILE A 6 17.16 -42.88 -25.54
C ILE A 6 16.72 -42.56 -24.11
N LEU A 7 17.65 -42.13 -23.27
CA LEU A 7 17.37 -41.55 -21.95
C LEU A 7 17.14 -40.04 -22.12
N LEU A 8 15.88 -39.68 -22.37
CA LEU A 8 15.40 -38.31 -22.38
C LEU A 8 15.16 -37.88 -20.92
N ILE A 9 16.19 -37.32 -20.28
CA ILE A 9 16.06 -36.68 -18.97
C ILE A 9 15.34 -35.36 -19.20
N CYS A 10 14.03 -35.35 -18.96
CA CYS A 10 13.22 -34.15 -18.92
C CYS A 10 13.56 -33.39 -17.64
N ALA A 11 14.43 -32.38 -17.74
CA ALA A 11 14.67 -31.43 -16.65
C ALA A 11 13.41 -30.57 -16.48
N PHE A 12 12.53 -31.00 -15.56
CA PHE A 12 11.38 -30.20 -15.15
C PHE A 12 11.89 -29.06 -14.27
N VAL A 13 12.21 -27.92 -14.89
CA VAL A 13 12.53 -26.69 -14.16
C VAL A 13 11.23 -26.22 -13.51
N ALA A 14 11.07 -26.49 -12.22
CA ALA A 14 9.96 -25.98 -11.43
C ALA A 14 10.13 -24.47 -11.25
N THR A 15 9.52 -23.69 -12.13
CA THR A 15 9.41 -22.24 -11.96
C THR A 15 8.52 -21.98 -10.75
N THR A 16 9.11 -21.56 -9.64
CA THR A 16 8.33 -21.11 -8.48
C THR A 16 7.61 -19.82 -8.87
N ALA A 17 6.28 -19.87 -8.96
CA ALA A 17 5.47 -18.67 -9.15
C ALA A 17 5.59 -17.78 -7.89
N ALA A 18 6.41 -16.74 -7.95
CA ALA A 18 6.37 -15.68 -6.96
C ALA A 18 5.02 -14.95 -7.08
N SER A 19 4.20 -14.98 -6.04
CA SER A 19 2.94 -14.24 -6.00
C SER A 19 3.20 -12.74 -6.08
N ASP A 20 2.43 -12.01 -6.90
CA ASP A 20 2.55 -10.55 -7.01
C ASP A 20 2.47 -9.88 -5.62
N PRO A 21 3.38 -8.93 -5.30
CA PRO A 21 3.34 -8.22 -4.04
C PRO A 21 2.04 -7.42 -3.94
N LYS A 22 1.34 -7.57 -2.81
CA LYS A 22 0.07 -6.90 -2.52
C LYS A 22 0.09 -6.29 -1.13
N VAL A 23 -0.55 -5.13 -0.98
CA VAL A 23 -0.79 -4.55 0.34
C VAL A 23 -1.79 -5.41 1.10
N LYS A 24 -1.48 -5.73 2.36
CA LYS A 24 -2.46 -6.31 3.27
C LYS A 24 -3.22 -5.19 3.96
N ILE A 25 -4.53 -5.15 3.73
CA ILE A 25 -5.44 -4.14 4.27
C ILE A 25 -6.27 -4.76 5.41
N GLY A 26 -6.15 -4.21 6.60
CA GLY A 26 -7.06 -4.49 7.72
C GLY A 26 -7.92 -3.28 8.02
N ILE A 27 -9.24 -3.42 8.09
CA ILE A 27 -10.13 -2.31 8.43
C ILE A 27 -10.21 -2.19 9.95
N LYS A 28 -9.89 -1.01 10.50
CA LYS A 28 -9.93 -0.71 11.94
C LYS A 28 -11.25 -0.06 12.36
N LYS A 29 -11.81 0.77 11.48
CA LYS A 29 -13.09 1.46 11.70
C LYS A 29 -13.81 1.58 10.36
N ARG A 30 -15.04 1.09 10.30
CA ARG A 30 -15.95 1.26 9.15
C ARG A 30 -16.79 2.52 9.32
N VAL A 31 -17.35 2.97 8.21
CA VAL A 31 -18.31 4.07 8.14
C VAL A 31 -19.58 3.51 7.52
N GLU A 32 -20.66 3.48 8.29
CA GLU A 32 -21.92 2.84 7.88
C GLU A 32 -22.60 3.61 6.73
N ASN A 33 -22.57 4.95 6.77
CA ASN A 33 -23.22 5.81 5.77
C ASN A 33 -22.19 6.46 4.84
N CYS A 34 -21.43 5.62 4.14
CA CYS A 34 -20.44 6.07 3.17
C CYS A 34 -21.10 6.58 1.89
N THR A 35 -21.27 7.89 1.77
CA THR A 35 -21.88 8.55 0.60
C THR A 35 -20.93 8.64 -0.59
N ARG A 36 -19.62 8.72 -0.35
CA ARG A 36 -18.57 8.73 -1.36
C ARG A 36 -17.37 7.89 -0.93
N LYS A 37 -16.80 7.17 -1.89
CA LYS A 37 -15.52 6.48 -1.72
C LYS A 37 -14.40 7.20 -2.47
N ALA A 38 -13.21 7.25 -1.87
CA ALA A 38 -12.02 7.82 -2.49
C ALA A 38 -11.65 7.05 -3.77
N LYS A 39 -11.50 7.76 -4.87
CA LYS A 39 -11.11 7.20 -6.17
C LYS A 39 -9.90 7.92 -6.76
N GLY A 40 -9.30 7.30 -7.78
CA GLY A 40 -8.14 7.87 -8.47
C GLY A 40 -8.41 9.30 -8.96
N GLY A 41 -7.47 10.20 -8.69
CA GLY A 41 -7.56 11.62 -9.02
C GLY A 41 -8.16 12.51 -7.93
N ASP A 42 -8.81 11.96 -6.91
CA ASP A 42 -9.24 12.74 -5.74
C ASP A 42 -8.03 13.25 -4.96
N LEU A 43 -8.11 14.48 -4.45
CA LEU A 43 -7.19 14.95 -3.42
C LEU A 43 -7.69 14.43 -2.07
N VAL A 44 -6.89 13.60 -1.40
CA VAL A 44 -7.26 12.99 -0.12
C VAL A 44 -6.41 13.55 1.01
N HIS A 45 -7.02 13.69 2.18
CA HIS A 45 -6.36 14.13 3.42
C HIS A 45 -6.35 12.97 4.39
N VAL A 46 -5.17 12.53 4.80
CA VAL A 46 -5.00 11.31 5.60
C VAL A 46 -4.19 11.61 6.86
N HIS A 47 -4.76 11.28 8.00
CA HIS A 47 -3.98 11.11 9.22
C HIS A 47 -3.37 9.71 9.24
N TYR A 48 -2.13 9.61 9.70
CA TYR A 48 -1.42 8.35 9.80
C TYR A 48 -0.39 8.31 10.92
N ARG A 49 -0.05 7.09 11.30
CA ARG A 49 1.15 6.69 12.04
C ARG A 49 1.87 5.60 11.24
N GLY A 50 3.15 5.80 10.92
CA GLY A 50 4.00 4.87 10.20
C GLY A 50 5.06 4.25 11.10
N ALA A 51 5.11 2.92 11.14
CA ALA A 51 6.06 2.16 11.94
C ALA A 51 6.64 0.96 11.18
N LEU A 52 7.81 0.49 11.62
CA LEU A 52 8.39 -0.78 11.20
C LEU A 52 7.62 -1.96 11.85
N GLN A 53 7.88 -3.19 11.41
CA GLN A 53 7.19 -4.38 11.93
C GLN A 53 7.40 -4.62 13.43
N ASP A 54 8.52 -4.16 13.98
CA ASP A 54 8.84 -4.22 15.41
C ASP A 54 8.09 -3.14 16.25
N GLY A 55 7.35 -2.25 15.59
CA GLY A 55 6.59 -1.18 16.22
C GLY A 55 7.33 0.15 16.30
N THR A 56 8.61 0.21 15.91
CA THR A 56 9.42 1.43 15.87
C THR A 56 8.79 2.45 14.92
N GLU A 57 8.31 3.56 15.47
CA GLU A 57 7.70 4.64 14.69
C GLU A 57 8.79 5.42 13.93
N PHE A 58 8.59 5.63 12.63
CA PHE A 58 9.48 6.45 11.83
C PHE A 58 8.88 7.82 11.48
N ASP A 59 7.54 7.92 11.42
CA ASP A 59 6.83 9.16 11.12
C ASP A 59 5.35 9.09 11.56
N SER A 60 4.77 10.25 11.85
CA SER A 60 3.37 10.39 12.26
C SER A 60 2.85 11.79 11.91
N SER A 61 1.68 11.86 11.30
CA SER A 61 0.98 13.15 11.08
C SER A 61 0.46 13.78 12.37
N TYR A 62 0.20 12.96 13.40
CA TYR A 62 -0.39 13.44 14.65
C TYR A 62 0.58 14.32 15.45
N SER A 63 1.90 14.09 15.33
CA SER A 63 2.90 14.96 15.97
C SER A 63 2.91 16.37 15.39
N ARG A 64 2.46 16.54 14.13
CA ARG A 64 2.34 17.83 13.45
C ARG A 64 0.96 18.47 13.59
N GLY A 65 -0.04 17.71 14.06
CA GLY A 65 -1.42 18.17 14.22
C GLY A 65 -2.17 18.41 12.91
N THR A 66 -1.59 18.08 11.75
CA THR A 66 -2.19 18.31 10.43
C THR A 66 -2.16 17.03 9.58
N PRO A 67 -3.28 16.69 8.87
CA PRO A 67 -3.30 15.58 7.92
C PRO A 67 -2.28 15.80 6.79
N PHE A 68 -1.82 14.70 6.20
CA PHE A 68 -1.04 14.73 4.97
C PHE A 68 -1.96 14.62 3.76
N SER A 69 -1.75 15.48 2.76
CA SER A 69 -2.60 15.56 1.57
C SER A 69 -1.85 15.14 0.32
N PHE A 70 -2.49 14.33 -0.54
CA PHE A 70 -1.93 13.91 -1.82
C PHE A 70 -3.04 13.53 -2.81
N THR A 71 -2.73 13.54 -4.10
CA THR A 71 -3.65 13.07 -5.15
C THR A 71 -3.58 11.56 -5.26
N LEU A 72 -4.71 10.89 -5.00
CA LEU A 72 -4.79 9.44 -4.96
C LEU A 72 -4.55 8.83 -6.35
N GLY A 73 -3.65 7.86 -6.44
CA GLY A 73 -3.31 7.17 -7.70
C GLY A 73 -2.38 7.96 -8.62
N ALA A 74 -1.92 9.15 -8.20
CA ALA A 74 -0.97 9.96 -8.96
C ALA A 74 0.50 9.60 -8.69
N ARG A 75 0.77 8.55 -7.89
CA ARG A 75 2.13 8.12 -7.49
C ARG A 75 2.96 9.20 -6.79
N GLN A 76 2.30 10.09 -6.06
CA GLN A 76 2.95 11.07 -5.18
C GLN A 76 3.44 10.46 -3.87
N VAL A 77 2.94 9.26 -3.54
CA VAL A 77 3.27 8.47 -2.37
C VAL A 77 3.73 7.08 -2.79
N ILE A 78 4.19 6.26 -1.84
CA ILE A 78 4.51 4.86 -2.10
C ILE A 78 3.31 4.10 -2.67
N LYS A 79 3.56 3.14 -3.57
CA LYS A 79 2.51 2.37 -4.26
C LYS A 79 1.51 1.72 -3.30
N GLY A 80 1.98 1.30 -2.13
CA GLY A 80 1.12 0.69 -1.13
C GLY A 80 0.08 1.64 -0.53
N TRP A 81 0.34 2.95 -0.50
CA TRP A 81 -0.65 3.95 -0.10
C TRP A 81 -1.70 4.15 -1.19
N ASP A 82 -1.28 4.30 -2.45
CA ASP A 82 -2.21 4.41 -3.58
C ASP A 82 -3.18 3.22 -3.64
N GLN A 83 -2.70 2.00 -3.35
CA GLN A 83 -3.53 0.80 -3.28
C GLN A 83 -4.37 0.72 -1.99
N GLY A 84 -3.79 1.06 -0.85
CA GLY A 84 -4.41 0.88 0.46
C GLY A 84 -5.54 1.86 0.79
N ILE A 85 -5.47 3.08 0.25
CA ILE A 85 -6.44 4.16 0.49
C ILE A 85 -7.62 4.11 -0.50
N LEU A 86 -7.44 3.45 -1.65
CA LEU A 86 -8.50 3.33 -2.64
C LEU A 86 -9.78 2.74 -2.03
N GLY A 87 -10.91 3.38 -2.34
CA GLY A 87 -12.21 2.94 -1.88
C GLY A 87 -12.50 3.21 -0.40
N MET A 88 -11.66 3.96 0.31
CA MET A 88 -11.96 4.41 1.69
C MET A 88 -13.07 5.46 1.71
N CYS A 89 -13.81 5.48 2.81
CA CYS A 89 -14.78 6.52 3.15
C CYS A 89 -14.16 7.56 4.10
N GLU A 90 -14.63 8.81 4.06
CA GLU A 90 -14.24 9.79 5.08
C GLU A 90 -14.61 9.28 6.49
N GLY A 91 -13.67 9.34 7.42
CA GLY A 91 -13.75 8.79 8.77
C GLY A 91 -13.40 7.30 8.90
N GLU A 92 -13.16 6.59 7.79
CA GLU A 92 -12.71 5.20 7.80
C GLU A 92 -11.26 5.11 8.26
N GLN A 93 -10.93 4.07 9.04
CA GLN A 93 -9.55 3.79 9.46
C GLN A 93 -9.09 2.42 8.98
N ARG A 94 -7.86 2.34 8.49
CA ARG A 94 -7.23 1.10 8.01
C ARG A 94 -5.85 0.90 8.63
N LYS A 95 -5.46 -0.37 8.76
CA LYS A 95 -4.10 -0.82 8.94
C LYS A 95 -3.58 -1.33 7.60
N LEU A 96 -2.54 -0.71 7.07
CA LEU A 96 -1.87 -1.14 5.84
C LEU A 96 -0.55 -1.81 6.23
N THR A 97 -0.36 -3.06 5.81
CA THR A 97 0.97 -3.72 5.86
C THR A 97 1.51 -3.78 4.44
N ILE A 98 2.58 -3.04 4.20
CA ILE A 98 3.12 -2.76 2.88
C ILE A 98 4.46 -3.48 2.73
N PRO A 99 4.57 -4.47 1.83
CA PRO A 99 5.84 -5.13 1.56
C PRO A 99 6.80 -4.16 0.84
N PRO A 100 8.12 -4.39 0.91
CA PRO A 100 9.12 -3.42 0.45
C PRO A 100 8.98 -3.04 -1.03
N GLU A 101 8.53 -3.95 -1.88
CA GLU A 101 8.31 -3.72 -3.33
C GLU A 101 7.23 -2.66 -3.61
N LEU A 102 6.33 -2.46 -2.65
CA LEU A 102 5.28 -1.45 -2.67
C LEU A 102 5.58 -0.26 -1.75
N GLY A 103 6.71 -0.29 -1.06
CA GLY A 103 7.22 0.76 -0.16
C GLY A 103 8.46 1.43 -0.73
N TYR A 104 9.54 1.45 0.05
CA TYR A 104 10.82 2.10 -0.30
C TYR A 104 11.89 1.13 -0.85
N GLY A 105 11.55 -0.16 -1.01
CA GLY A 105 12.43 -1.17 -1.61
C GLY A 105 13.80 -1.30 -0.95
N ALA A 106 14.79 -1.72 -1.74
CA ALA A 106 16.17 -1.93 -1.28
C ALA A 106 16.91 -0.65 -0.90
N SER A 107 16.39 0.53 -1.25
CA SER A 107 17.04 1.80 -0.93
C SER A 107 16.76 2.27 0.50
N GLY A 108 15.61 1.88 1.08
CA GLY A 108 15.13 2.49 2.32
C GLY A 108 14.78 3.98 2.14
N ALA A 109 14.59 4.70 3.25
CA ALA A 109 14.21 6.12 3.22
C ALA A 109 14.44 6.85 4.56
N GLY A 110 14.15 8.16 4.57
CA GLY A 110 14.08 8.97 5.79
C GLY A 110 15.41 9.16 6.50
N GLY A 111 16.52 9.23 5.76
CA GLY A 111 17.87 9.37 6.33
C GLY A 111 18.31 8.17 7.17
N GLY A 112 17.77 6.97 6.88
CA GLY A 112 18.11 5.73 7.59
C GLY A 112 17.05 5.27 8.61
N LYS A 113 16.00 6.07 8.86
CA LYS A 113 14.88 5.66 9.73
C LYS A 113 14.10 4.46 9.17
N ILE A 114 14.08 4.31 7.85
CA ILE A 114 13.49 3.16 7.17
C ILE A 114 14.61 2.38 6.51
N PRO A 115 14.97 1.18 7.01
CA PRO A 115 16.05 0.39 6.44
C PRO A 115 15.66 -0.19 5.07
N PRO A 116 16.65 -0.60 4.26
CA PRO A 116 16.44 -1.40 3.07
C PRO A 116 15.50 -2.59 3.29
N ASN A 117 14.62 -2.83 2.33
CA ASN A 117 13.69 -3.97 2.30
C ASN A 117 12.74 -4.06 3.51
N ALA A 118 12.52 -2.94 4.21
CA ALA A 118 11.59 -2.89 5.32
C ALA A 118 10.14 -3.13 4.89
N VAL A 119 9.43 -3.95 5.65
CA VAL A 119 7.96 -4.00 5.64
C VAL A 119 7.45 -2.86 6.51
N LEU A 120 6.51 -2.09 5.96
CA LEU A 120 5.97 -0.91 6.64
C LEU A 120 4.56 -1.20 7.16
N VAL A 121 4.26 -0.70 8.34
CA VAL A 121 2.94 -0.77 8.95
C VAL A 121 2.42 0.64 9.13
N PHE A 122 1.30 0.94 8.49
CA PHE A 122 0.60 2.22 8.65
C PHE A 122 -0.76 2.00 9.30
N ASP A 123 -1.05 2.78 10.33
CA ASP A 123 -2.41 3.04 10.76
C ASP A 123 -2.85 4.35 10.10
N THR A 124 -3.91 4.32 9.29
CA THR A 124 -4.41 5.47 8.52
C THR A 124 -5.86 5.80 8.86
N GLU A 125 -6.20 7.06 8.74
CA GLU A 125 -7.55 7.62 8.82
C GLU A 125 -7.76 8.56 7.63
N LEU A 126 -8.77 8.27 6.80
CA LEU A 126 -9.13 9.18 5.72
C LEU A 126 -10.00 10.30 6.30
N VAL A 127 -9.44 11.50 6.40
CA VAL A 127 -10.09 12.65 7.03
C VAL A 127 -11.05 13.34 6.07
N LYS A 128 -10.62 13.51 4.81
CA LYS A 128 -11.39 14.26 3.81
C LYS A 128 -11.05 13.80 2.39
N ILE A 129 -12.05 13.81 1.53
CA ILE A 129 -11.97 13.63 0.08
C ILE A 129 -12.34 14.95 -0.56
N GLU A 130 -11.45 15.49 -1.38
CA GLU A 130 -11.71 16.60 -2.28
C GLU A 130 -11.81 16.03 -3.70
N PRO A 131 -13.04 15.90 -4.24
CA PRO A 131 -13.26 15.34 -5.56
C PRO A 131 -12.45 16.07 -6.63
N ARG A 132 -11.92 15.32 -7.60
CA ARG A 132 -11.37 15.95 -8.80
C ARG A 132 -12.44 16.85 -9.43
N SER A 133 -12.12 18.12 -9.69
CA SER A 133 -13.04 19.05 -10.36
C SER A 133 -13.52 18.44 -11.68
N GLY A 134 -14.85 18.28 -11.81
CA GLY A 134 -15.50 17.60 -12.95
C GLY A 134 -15.85 16.12 -12.74
N SER A 135 -15.96 15.66 -11.49
CA SER A 135 -16.39 14.30 -11.14
C SER A 135 -17.67 14.24 -10.29
N GLU A 136 -18.53 15.27 -10.38
CA GLU A 136 -19.93 15.16 -9.95
C GLU A 136 -20.55 13.98 -10.70
N GLU A 137 -21.06 13.02 -9.93
CA GLU A 137 -21.70 11.82 -10.45
C GLU A 137 -23.04 12.22 -11.09
N LEU A 138 -23.20 11.89 -12.38
CA LEU A 138 -24.50 11.77 -13.04
C LEU A 138 -25.32 10.65 -12.38
#